data_AF-A0A2V9DHB5-F1
#
_entry.id   AF-A0A2V9DHB5-F1
#
_cell.length_a   1.000
_cell.length_b   1.000
_cell.length_c   1.000
_cell.angle_alpha   90.00
_cell.angle_beta   90.00
_cell.angle_gamma   90.00
#
_symmetry.space_group_name_H-M   'P 1'
#
loop_
_entity.id
_entity.type
_entity.pdbx_description
1 polymer ?
#
loop_
_entity_poly.entity_id
_entity_poly.type
_entity_poly.pdbx_seq_one_letter_code
_entity_poly.pdbx_strand_id
1 'polypeptide(L)' 'MPQHRQRLKSYHRRGSPFTLYLRPGQAERLNLFSRKRHVAKSELVRVAIDRLLAHLEKEDSADSVGLSS' A
#
# COMPACT_ATOMS: atom_id res chain seq x y z
N MET A 1 -28.35 -29.51 -14.26
CA MET A 1 -27.22 -29.76 -13.34
C MET A 1 -26.71 -28.42 -12.82
N PRO A 2 -27.00 -28.01 -11.56
CA PRO A 2 -26.51 -26.74 -11.05
C PRO A 2 -25.02 -26.87 -10.69
N GLN A 3 -24.16 -26.07 -11.34
CA GLN A 3 -22.74 -25.98 -11.04
C GLN A 3 -22.54 -25.33 -9.67
N HIS A 4 -22.03 -26.10 -8.72
CA HIS A 4 -21.69 -25.65 -7.38
C HIS A 4 -20.51 -24.67 -7.48
N ARG A 5 -20.77 -23.36 -7.35
CA ARG A 5 -19.72 -22.34 -7.19
C ARG A 5 -18.92 -22.68 -5.93
N GLN A 6 -17.73 -23.25 -6.10
CA GLN A 6 -16.80 -23.44 -5.00
C GLN A 6 -16.49 -22.08 -4.37
N ARG A 7 -16.98 -21.87 -3.15
CA ARG A 7 -16.63 -20.71 -2.31
C ARG A 7 -15.15 -20.84 -1.96
N LEU A 8 -14.29 -20.16 -2.73
CA LEU A 8 -12.88 -19.96 -2.39
C LEU A 8 -12.80 -19.44 -0.95
N LYS A 9 -12.07 -20.17 -0.11
CA LYS A 9 -11.86 -19.85 1.31
C LYS A 9 -11.49 -18.37 1.44
N SER A 10 -12.29 -17.61 2.20
CA SER A 10 -12.02 -16.20 2.47
C SER A 10 -10.76 -16.11 3.33
N TYR A 11 -9.61 -15.99 2.67
CA TYR A 11 -8.36 -15.64 3.32
C TYR A 11 -8.63 -14.32 4.06
N HIS A 12 -8.61 -14.34 5.40
CA HIS A 12 -8.84 -13.15 6.22
C HIS A 12 -7.71 -12.17 5.94
N ARG A 13 -7.93 -11.29 4.96
CA ARG A 13 -7.02 -10.18 4.66
C ARG A 13 -7.11 -9.22 5.84
N ARG A 14 -6.02 -9.01 6.56
CA ARG A 14 -5.94 -7.96 7.59
C ARG A 14 -5.94 -6.59 6.89
N GLY A 15 -6.76 -5.67 7.40
CA GLY A 15 -6.87 -4.29 6.91
C GLY A 15 -8.13 -3.99 6.09
N SER A 16 -8.35 -2.71 5.80
CA SER A 16 -9.50 -2.22 5.02
C SER A 16 -9.14 -2.13 3.53
N PRO A 17 -9.99 -2.62 2.61
CA PRO A 17 -9.74 -2.46 1.19
C PRO A 17 -9.86 -0.99 0.78
N PHE A 18 -8.94 -0.52 -0.05
CA PHE A 18 -9.03 0.78 -0.71
C PHE A 18 -8.63 0.64 -2.17
N THR A 19 -9.19 1.50 -3.03
CA THR A 19 -8.86 1.55 -4.46
C THR A 19 -8.02 2.79 -4.72
N LEU A 20 -6.92 2.62 -5.45
CA LEU A 20 -6.02 3.71 -5.82
C LEU A 20 -5.84 3.74 -7.34
N TYR A 21 -5.93 4.94 -7.91
CA TYR A 21 -5.62 5.18 -9.32
C TYR A 21 -4.17 5.63 -9.46
N LEU A 22 -3.39 4.89 -10.24
CA LEU A 22 -1.98 5.16 -10.48
C LEU A 22 -1.78 5.86 -11.82
N ARG A 23 -0.77 6.73 -11.90
CA ARG A 23 -0.29 7.25 -13.19
C ARG A 23 0.32 6.11 -14.01
N PRO A 24 0.31 6.18 -15.36
CA PRO A 24 0.83 5.11 -16.22
C PRO A 24 2.23 4.61 -15.81
N GLY A 25 3.20 5.52 -15.64
CA GLY A 25 4.57 5.15 -15.25
C GLY A 25 4.69 4.59 -13.83
N GLN A 26 3.76 4.89 -12.92
CA GLN A 26 3.76 4.31 -11.57
C GLN A 26 3.30 2.85 -11.60
N ALA A 27 2.26 2.55 -12.39
CA ALA A 27 1.75 1.19 -12.54
C ALA A 27 2.81 0.27 -13.18
N GLU A 28 3.51 0.74 -14.21
CA GLU A 28 4.60 0.01 -14.85
C GLU A 28 5.75 -0.30 -13.88
N ARG A 29 6.23 0.70 -13.14
CA ARG A 29 7.29 0.51 -12.14
C ARG A 29 6.85 -0.44 -11.03
N LEU A 30 5.62 -0.32 -10.53
CA LEU A 30 5.08 -1.21 -9.51
C LEU A 30 5.00 -2.66 -9.99
N ASN A 31 4.56 -2.88 -11.24
CA ASN A 31 4.55 -4.20 -11.87
C ASN A 31 5.96 -4.78 -11.99
N LEU A 32 6.93 -3.97 -12.44
CA LEU A 32 8.32 -4.37 -12.58
C LEU A 32 8.91 -4.84 -11.23
N PHE A 33 8.73 -4.04 -10.16
CA PHE A 33 9.24 -4.40 -8.83
C PHE A 33 8.54 -5.61 -8.23
N SER A 34 7.21 -5.72 -8.41
CA SER A 34 6.44 -6.88 -7.94
C SER A 34 6.96 -8.17 -8.55
N ARG A 35 7.20 -8.18 -9.88
CA ARG A 35 7.78 -9.33 -10.59
C ARG A 35 9.21 -9.61 -10.16
N LYS A 36 10.06 -8.58 -10.14
CA LYS A 36 11.50 -8.72 -9.81
C LYS A 36 11.73 -9.24 -8.39
N ARG A 37 10.86 -8.89 -7.44
CA ARG A 37 11.01 -9.25 -6.02
C ARG A 37 10.13 -10.42 -5.60
N HIS A 38 9.27 -10.93 -6.48
CA HIS A 38 8.25 -11.94 -6.14
C HIS A 38 7.35 -11.52 -4.97
N VAL A 39 6.98 -10.24 -4.91
CA VAL A 39 6.16 -9.65 -3.84
C VAL A 39 4.87 -9.09 -4.43
N ALA A 40 3.76 -9.22 -3.69
CA ALA A 40 2.48 -8.65 -4.09
C ALA A 40 2.54 -7.11 -4.15
N LYS A 41 1.91 -6.52 -5.16
CA LYS A 41 1.84 -5.05 -5.33
C LYS A 41 1.30 -4.35 -4.08
N SER A 42 0.33 -4.97 -3.39
CA SER A 42 -0.23 -4.45 -2.15
C SER A 42 0.80 -4.29 -1.04
N GLU A 43 1.75 -5.22 -0.91
CA GLU A 43 2.81 -5.11 0.10
C GLU A 43 3.80 -3.99 -0.26
N LEU A 44 4.13 -3.84 -1.54
CA LEU A 44 4.96 -2.73 -2.00
C LEU A 44 4.30 -1.38 -1.71
N VAL A 45 2.98 -1.27 -1.94
CA VAL A 45 2.21 -0.06 -1.65
C VAL A 45 2.13 0.19 -0.15
N ARG A 46 1.90 -0.82 0.69
CA ARG A 46 1.91 -0.68 2.15
C ARG A 46 3.23 -0.12 2.66
N VAL A 47 4.35 -0.73 2.28
CA VAL A 47 5.69 -0.26 2.70
C VAL A 47 5.96 1.17 2.23
N ALA A 48 5.48 1.55 1.03
CA ALA A 48 5.61 2.92 0.54
C ALA A 48 4.77 3.91 1.37
N ILE A 49 3.54 3.54 1.75
CA ILE A 49 2.67 4.35 2.60
C ILE A 49 3.28 4.49 4.00
N ASP A 50 3.72 3.41 4.62
CA ASP A 50 4.32 3.43 5.97
C ASP A 50 5.52 4.38 6.03
N ARG A 51 6.38 4.35 5.00
CA ARG A 51 7.54 5.24 4.90
C ARG A 51 7.16 6.69 4.70
N LEU A 52 6.11 6.96 3.92
CA LEU A 52 5.63 8.31 3.68
C LEU A 52 5.00 8.89 4.96
N LEU A 53 4.15 8.13 5.64
CA LEU A 53 3.51 8.57 6.89
C LEU A 53 4.56 8.87 7.97
N ALA A 54 5.54 7.97 8.16
CA ALA A 54 6.62 8.20 9.11
C ALA A 54 7.47 9.45 8.79
N HIS A 55 7.60 9.80 7.51
CA HIS A 55 8.29 11.02 7.10
C HIS A 55 7.47 12.27 7.41
N LEU A 56 6.16 12.26 7.09
CA LEU A 56 5.25 13.37 7.35
C LEU A 56 5.09 13.62 8.86
N GLU A 57 4.93 12.57 9.66
CA GLU A 57 4.84 12.67 11.13
C GLU A 57 6.09 13.33 11.74
N LYS A 58 7.26 13.08 11.14
CA LYS A 58 8.52 13.70 11.57
C LYS A 58 8.59 15.18 11.21
N GLU A 59 8.06 15.58 10.06
CA GLU A 59 7.98 16.98 9.65
C GLU A 59 7.02 17.77 10.55
N ASP A 60 5.82 17.23 10.80
CA ASP A 60 4.84 17.82 11.71
C ASP A 60 5.40 18.02 13.12
N SER A 61 6.19 17.04 13.60
CA SER A 61 6.86 17.14 14.90
C SER A 61 7.95 18.22 14.92
N ALA A 62 8.67 18.44 13.82
CA ALA A 62 9.73 19.44 13.73
C ALA A 62 9.18 20.87 13.72
N ASP A 63 8.04 21.09 13.05
CA ASP A 63 7.37 22.40 13.00
C ASP A 63 6.82 22.82 14.37
N SER A 64 6.43 21.87 15.21
CA SER A 64 5.94 22.13 16.58
C SER A 64 7.01 22.63 17.56
N VAL A 65 8.31 22.41 17.26
CA VAL A 65 9.43 22.80 18.14
C VAL A 65 9.93 24.22 17.82
N GLY A 66 9.68 24.73 16.62
CA GLY A 66 10.16 26.04 16.15
C GLY A 66 9.36 27.27 16.64
N LEU A 67 8.27 27.09 17.39
CA LEU A 67 7.37 28.15 17.85
C LEU A 67 7.56 28.55 19.33
N SER A 68 8.61 28.05 19.98
CA SER A 68 8.88 28.31 21.42
C SER A 68 10.22 28.99 21.70
N SER A 69 10.76 29.78 20.78
CA SER A 69 11.99 30.58 20.98
C SER A 69 11.72 32.07 20.84
#